data_AF-A0A924Z9H0-F1
#
_entry.id   AF-A0A924Z9H0-F1
#
_cell.length_a   1.000
_cell.length_b   1.000
_cell.length_c   1.000
_cell.angle_alpha   90.00
_cell.angle_beta   90.00
_cell.angle_gamma   90.00
#
_symmetry.space_group_name_H-M   'P 1'
#
loop_
_entity.id
_entity.type
_entity.pdbx_description
1 polymer ?
#
loop_
_entity_poly.entity_id
_entity_poly.type
_entity_poly.pdbx_seq_one_letter_code
_entity_poly.pdbx_strand_id
1 'polypeptide(L)'
;EGRTAVSDPALTAIATELAAQHGILRRASISSEEIVERPLYPLFNEGLKIVAEGIAYRPGDVDVVWVAGYGFPGFRGGPMWMADNIGLRVIAARLQHYAQTLGNAYGYWTPSSALIHL
;
A
#
# COMPACT_ATOMS: atom_id res chain seq x y z
N GLU A 1 0.00 21.08 14.82
CA GLU A 1 1.19 21.42 14.01
C GLU A 1 1.71 20.19 13.28
N GLY A 2 2.55 20.32 12.24
CA GLY A 2 3.17 19.18 11.54
C GLY A 2 2.41 18.59 10.34
N ARG A 3 1.25 19.16 9.96
CA ARG A 3 0.47 18.70 8.78
C ARG A 3 0.80 19.45 7.49
N THR A 4 1.51 20.57 7.58
CA THR A 4 1.95 21.34 6.42
C THR A 4 3.28 20.78 5.96
N ALA A 5 3.37 20.37 4.70
CA ALA A 5 4.62 19.91 4.12
C ALA A 5 5.66 21.03 4.16
N VAL A 6 6.84 20.73 4.69
CA VAL A 6 8.00 21.62 4.66
C VAL A 6 9.02 21.01 3.71
N SER A 7 9.42 21.78 2.71
CA SER A 7 10.44 21.34 1.76
C SER A 7 11.83 21.44 2.40
N ASP A 8 12.58 20.34 2.34
CA ASP A 8 13.99 20.30 2.71
C ASP A 8 14.85 20.02 1.45
N PRO A 9 15.62 21.01 0.95
CA PRO A 9 16.51 20.82 -0.18
C PRO A 9 17.58 19.74 0.06
N ALA A 10 18.05 19.56 1.29
CA ALA A 10 19.07 18.55 1.62
C ALA A 10 18.51 17.14 1.45
N LEU A 11 17.27 16.89 1.91
CA LEU A 11 16.58 15.62 1.69
C LEU A 11 16.44 15.31 0.19
N THR A 12 16.10 16.31 -0.61
CA THR A 12 15.96 16.16 -2.06
C THR A 12 17.29 15.80 -2.73
N ALA A 13 18.39 16.41 -2.30
CA ALA A 13 19.73 16.10 -2.77
C ALA A 13 20.12 14.65 -2.42
N ILE A 14 19.94 14.23 -1.16
CA ILE A 14 20.22 12.87 -0.69
C ILE A 14 19.41 11.83 -1.50
N ALA A 15 18.11 12.05 -1.68
CA ALA A 15 17.26 11.13 -2.45
C ALA A 15 17.64 11.05 -3.93
N THR A 16 18.22 12.11 -4.49
CA THR A 16 18.70 12.14 -5.88
C THR A 16 20.01 11.37 -6.02
N GLU A 17 20.94 11.60 -5.10
CA GLU A 17 22.23 10.92 -5.06
C GLU A 17 22.05 9.40 -4.88
N LEU A 18 21.25 8.98 -3.89
CA LEU A 18 20.98 7.56 -3.65
C LEU A 18 20.34 6.88 -4.86
N ALA A 19 19.41 7.54 -5.54
CA ALA A 19 18.81 6.99 -6.75
C ALA A 19 19.86 6.77 -7.86
N ALA A 20 20.78 7.71 -8.05
CA ALA A 20 21.86 7.57 -9.03
C ALA A 20 22.84 6.43 -8.65
N GLN A 21 23.24 6.34 -7.37
CA GLN A 21 24.12 5.29 -6.86
C GLN A 21 23.55 3.87 -7.08
N HIS A 22 22.23 3.72 -6.97
CA HIS A 22 21.54 2.44 -7.18
C HIS A 22 21.00 2.22 -8.60
N GLY A 23 21.30 3.12 -9.55
CA GLY A 23 20.81 3.00 -10.93
C GLY A 23 19.29 3.12 -11.08
N ILE A 24 18.63 3.77 -10.12
CA ILE A 24 17.17 3.97 -10.11
C ILE A 24 16.83 5.19 -10.97
N LEU A 25 16.18 4.95 -12.11
CA LEU A 25 15.66 6.03 -12.94
C LEU A 25 14.48 6.73 -12.24
N ARG A 26 14.67 7.97 -11.81
CA ARG A 26 13.62 8.78 -11.20
C ARG A 26 12.62 9.23 -12.26
N ARG A 27 11.32 9.01 -12.00
CA ARG A 27 10.24 9.55 -12.82
C ARG A 27 9.90 10.97 -12.40
N ALA A 28 9.68 11.83 -13.39
CA ALA A 28 9.29 13.23 -13.15
C ALA A 28 7.87 13.37 -12.57
N SER A 29 7.00 12.38 -12.81
CA SER A 29 5.64 12.35 -12.28
C SER A 29 5.28 10.98 -11.71
N ILE A 30 4.63 11.02 -10.54
CA ILE A 30 3.95 9.91 -9.88
C ILE A 30 2.56 10.46 -9.57
N SER A 31 1.50 9.81 -10.05
CA SER A 31 0.14 10.34 -9.85
C SER A 31 -0.29 10.21 -8.40
N SER A 32 -1.29 10.99 -7.97
CA SER A 32 -1.82 10.91 -6.61
C SER A 32 -2.42 9.52 -6.33
N GLU A 33 -3.04 8.92 -7.35
CA GLU A 33 -3.58 7.57 -7.30
C GLU A 33 -2.46 6.58 -7.07
N GLU A 34 -1.36 6.66 -7.84
CA GLU A 34 -0.21 5.77 -7.65
C GLU A 34 0.40 5.91 -6.24
N ILE A 35 0.51 7.14 -5.73
CA ILE A 35 1.03 7.41 -4.37
C ILE A 35 0.15 6.75 -3.30
N VAL A 36 -1.16 6.69 -3.51
CA VAL A 36 -2.11 6.09 -2.55
C VAL A 36 -2.17 4.58 -2.70
N GLU A 37 -2.22 4.05 -3.92
CA GLU A 37 -2.37 2.62 -4.16
C GLU A 37 -1.13 1.82 -3.73
N ARG A 38 0.08 2.34 -3.98
CA ARG A 38 1.33 1.62 -3.70
C ARG A 38 1.52 1.24 -2.23
N PRO A 39 1.19 2.08 -1.24
CA PRO A 39 1.20 1.66 0.16
C PRO A 39 -0.07 0.91 0.57
N LEU A 40 -1.25 1.28 0.04
CA LEU A 40 -2.52 0.72 0.54
C LEU A 40 -2.84 -0.66 0.00
N TYR A 41 -2.55 -0.95 -1.27
CA TYR A 41 -2.96 -2.24 -1.86
C TYR A 41 -2.16 -3.42 -1.32
N PRO A 42 -0.83 -3.32 -1.12
CA PRO A 42 -0.09 -4.33 -0.36
C PRO A 42 -0.59 -4.46 1.07
N LEU A 43 -0.97 -3.35 1.72
CA LEU A 43 -1.56 -3.39 3.06
C LEU A 43 -2.88 -4.18 3.08
N PHE A 44 -3.79 -3.92 2.15
CA PHE A 44 -5.05 -4.66 2.04
C PHE A 44 -4.81 -6.14 1.79
N ASN A 45 -3.89 -6.45 0.88
CA ASN A 45 -3.48 -7.82 0.57
C ASN A 45 -2.94 -8.55 1.80
N GLU A 46 -2.12 -7.88 2.60
CA GLU A 46 -1.55 -8.43 3.82
C GLU A 46 -2.62 -8.64 4.90
N GLY A 47 -3.55 -7.69 5.06
CA GLY A 47 -4.69 -7.84 5.95
C GLY A 47 -5.53 -9.08 5.62
N LEU A 48 -5.73 -9.39 4.33
CA LEU A 48 -6.42 -10.61 3.90
C LEU A 48 -5.62 -11.88 4.25
N LYS A 49 -4.28 -11.87 4.11
CA LYS A 49 -3.43 -13.00 4.52
C LYS A 49 -3.51 -13.24 6.02
N ILE A 50 -3.40 -12.19 6.82
CA ILE A 50 -3.48 -12.26 8.29
C ILE A 50 -4.79 -12.93 8.73
N VAL A 51 -5.91 -12.61 8.07
CA VAL A 51 -7.20 -13.27 8.33
C VAL A 51 -7.20 -14.72 7.84
N ALA A 52 -6.69 -14.98 6.63
CA ALA A 52 -6.63 -16.33 6.05
C ALA A 52 -5.74 -17.30 6.85
N GLU A 53 -4.67 -16.78 7.47
CA GLU A 53 -3.74 -17.50 8.33
C GLU A 53 -4.29 -17.69 9.75
N GLY A 54 -5.44 -17.10 10.08
CA GLY A 54 -6.08 -17.18 11.39
C GLY A 54 -5.40 -16.35 12.48
N ILE A 55 -4.52 -15.42 12.10
CA ILE A 55 -3.88 -14.48 13.04
C ILE A 55 -4.89 -13.45 13.53
N ALA A 56 -5.74 -12.96 12.63
CA ALA A 56 -6.94 -12.19 12.99
C ALA A 56 -8.19 -13.05 12.75
N TYR A 57 -9.19 -12.92 13.60
CA TYR A 57 -10.41 -13.73 13.50
C TYR A 57 -11.30 -13.28 12.34
N ARG A 58 -11.36 -11.98 12.06
CA ARG A 58 -12.14 -11.40 10.97
C ARG A 58 -11.52 -10.09 10.44
N PRO A 59 -11.89 -9.63 9.23
CA PRO A 59 -11.34 -8.40 8.65
C PRO A 59 -11.52 -7.15 9.55
N GLY A 60 -12.64 -7.07 10.28
CA GLY A 60 -12.90 -5.96 11.19
C GLY A 60 -11.90 -5.84 12.35
N ASP A 61 -11.23 -6.93 12.74
CA ASP A 61 -10.22 -6.87 13.82
C ASP A 61 -8.95 -6.16 13.32
N VAL A 62 -8.60 -6.36 12.05
CA VAL A 62 -7.52 -5.62 11.37
C VAL A 62 -7.88 -4.13 11.30
N ASP A 63 -9.14 -3.82 10.95
CA ASP A 63 -9.62 -2.44 10.89
C ASP A 63 -9.50 -1.70 12.23
N VAL A 64 -9.90 -2.35 13.33
CA VAL A 64 -9.80 -1.77 14.67
C VAL A 64 -8.35 -1.45 15.03
N VAL A 65 -7.41 -2.36 14.74
CA VAL A 65 -5.97 -2.12 15.00
C VAL A 65 -5.46 -0.93 14.19
N TRP A 66 -5.85 -0.80 12.93
CA TRP A 66 -5.39 0.29 12.08
C TRP A 66 -5.98 1.66 12.49
N VAL A 67 -7.25 1.70 12.87
CA VAL A 67 -7.89 2.93 13.33
C VAL A 67 -7.34 3.35 14.69
N ALA A 68 -7.23 2.42 15.64
CA ALA A 68 -6.83 2.73 17.02
C ALA A 68 -5.31 2.87 17.19
N GLY A 69 -4.52 2.09 16.45
CA GLY A 69 -3.06 2.00 16.63
C GLY A 69 -2.24 2.81 15.63
N TYR A 70 -2.70 2.94 14.38
CA TYR A 70 -1.93 3.54 13.30
C TYR A 70 -2.54 4.84 12.75
N GLY A 71 -3.67 5.28 13.31
CA GLY A 71 -4.32 6.53 12.91
C GLY A 71 -4.98 6.48 11.53
N PHE A 72 -5.36 5.29 11.05
CA PHE A 72 -6.17 5.18 9.85
C PHE A 72 -7.49 5.97 10.03
N PRO A 73 -7.96 6.72 9.01
CA PRO A 73 -9.13 7.58 9.17
C PRO A 73 -10.40 6.77 9.45
N GLY A 74 -10.81 6.68 10.72
CA GLY A 74 -11.96 5.88 11.16
C GLY A 74 -13.30 6.25 10.50
N PHE A 75 -13.46 7.50 10.06
CA PHE A 75 -14.62 7.93 9.28
C PHE A 75 -14.67 7.34 7.86
N ARG A 76 -13.60 6.68 7.42
CA ARG A 76 -13.53 5.87 6.19
C ARG A 76 -13.53 4.36 6.51
N GLY A 77 -14.00 3.97 7.70
CA GLY A 77 -13.94 2.60 8.19
C GLY A 77 -12.53 2.21 8.62
N GLY A 78 -11.97 1.20 7.97
CA GLY A 78 -10.59 0.76 8.10
C GLY A 78 -10.05 0.24 6.76
N PRO A 79 -8.79 -0.22 6.69
CA PRO A 79 -8.20 -0.74 5.46
C PRO A 79 -9.01 -1.86 4.81
N MET A 80 -9.58 -2.78 5.59
CA MET A 80 -10.37 -3.89 5.05
C MET A 80 -11.74 -3.45 4.58
N TRP A 81 -12.42 -2.58 5.32
CA TRP A 81 -13.63 -1.93 4.83
C TRP A 81 -13.38 -1.18 3.52
N MET A 82 -12.27 -0.43 3.42
CA MET A 82 -11.89 0.30 2.21
C MET A 82 -11.61 -0.66 1.05
N ALA A 83 -10.91 -1.76 1.30
CA ALA A 83 -10.62 -2.77 0.28
C ALA A 83 -11.89 -3.38 -0.33
N ASP A 84 -12.89 -3.66 0.51
CA ASP A 84 -14.19 -4.19 0.08
C ASP A 84 -14.96 -3.18 -0.80
N ASN A 85 -14.94 -1.90 -0.42
CA ASN A 85 -15.58 -0.83 -1.21
C ASN A 85 -14.89 -0.58 -2.57
N ILE A 86 -13.57 -0.75 -2.65
CA ILE A 86 -12.83 -0.66 -3.92
C ILE A 86 -13.10 -1.89 -4.80
N GLY A 87 -13.28 -3.06 -4.17
CA GLY A 87 -13.47 -4.33 -4.84
C GLY A 87 -12.17 -5.11 -4.98
N LEU A 88 -12.18 -6.32 -4.43
CA LEU A 88 -10.98 -7.17 -4.33
C LEU A 88 -10.39 -7.57 -5.69
N ARG A 89 -11.22 -7.73 -6.74
CA ARG A 89 -10.75 -7.98 -8.12
C ARG A 89 -9.92 -6.81 -8.66
N VAL A 90 -10.34 -5.58 -8.37
CA VAL A 90 -9.61 -4.37 -8.77
C VAL A 90 -8.25 -4.34 -8.08
N ILE A 91 -8.22 -4.61 -6.77
CA ILE A 91 -6.99 -4.66 -5.99
C ILE A 91 -6.03 -5.72 -6.55
N ALA A 92 -6.52 -6.92 -6.85
CA ALA A 92 -5.70 -7.98 -7.44
C ALA A 92 -5.10 -7.56 -8.79
N ALA A 93 -5.90 -6.95 -9.68
CA ALA A 93 -5.43 -6.46 -10.97
C ALA A 93 -4.39 -5.34 -10.83
N ARG A 94 -4.56 -4.43 -9.87
CA ARG A 94 -3.63 -3.33 -9.62
C ARG A 94 -2.33 -3.81 -8.98
N LEU A 95 -2.37 -4.80 -8.09
CA LEU A 95 -1.17 -5.48 -7.59
C LEU A 95 -0.39 -6.14 -8.74
N GLN A 96 -1.07 -6.87 -9.63
CA GLN A 96 -0.44 -7.45 -10.82
C GLN A 96 0.17 -6.38 -11.75
N HIS A 97 -0.53 -5.26 -11.94
CA HIS A 97 -0.01 -4.13 -12.69
C HIS A 97 1.32 -3.63 -12.10
N TYR A 98 1.38 -3.38 -10.80
CA TYR A 98 2.62 -2.93 -10.14
C TYR A 98 3.73 -3.99 -10.17
N ALA A 99 3.38 -5.28 -10.06
CA ALA A 99 4.34 -6.37 -10.22
C ALA A 99 5.02 -6.33 -11.59
N GLN A 100 4.27 -6.01 -12.65
CA GLN A 100 4.77 -5.93 -14.03
C GLN A 100 5.56 -4.64 -14.29
N THR A 101 5.08 -3.50 -13.78
CA THR A 101 5.67 -2.19 -14.10
C THR A 101 6.82 -1.78 -13.20
N LEU A 102 6.83 -2.23 -11.94
CA LEU A 102 7.85 -1.87 -10.94
C LEU A 102 8.74 -3.05 -10.56
N GLY A 103 8.43 -4.26 -11.05
CA GLY A 103 9.07 -5.50 -10.64
C GLY A 103 8.58 -5.97 -9.27
N ASN A 104 8.78 -7.25 -8.98
CA ASN A 104 8.25 -7.90 -7.76
C ASN A 104 9.30 -8.73 -7.02
N ALA A 105 10.53 -8.21 -6.92
CA ALA A 105 11.67 -8.93 -6.35
C ALA A 105 11.42 -9.45 -4.91
N TYR A 106 10.60 -8.74 -4.14
CA TYR A 106 10.29 -9.05 -2.74
C TYR A 106 8.87 -9.61 -2.52
N GLY A 107 8.10 -9.83 -3.59
CA GLY A 107 6.75 -10.37 -3.49
C GLY A 107 5.69 -9.39 -2.96
N TYR A 108 6.00 -8.11 -2.74
CA TYR A 108 5.05 -7.10 -2.23
C TYR A 108 3.80 -6.96 -3.09
N TRP A 109 3.95 -7.19 -4.40
CA TRP A 109 2.87 -7.07 -5.38
C TRP A 109 2.20 -8.41 -5.70
N THR A 110 2.59 -9.50 -5.04
CA THR A 110 1.97 -10.81 -5.26
C THR A 110 0.58 -10.83 -4.62
N PRO A 111 -0.51 -10.97 -5.40
CA PRO A 111 -1.84 -11.12 -4.81
C PRO A 111 -1.88 -12.38 -3.93
N SER A 112 -2.48 -12.27 -2.75
CA SER A 112 -2.73 -13.40 -1.86
C SER A 112 -3.70 -14.39 -2.51
N SER A 113 -3.67 -15.64 -2.06
CA SER A 113 -4.65 -16.66 -2.48
C SER A 113 -6.10 -16.18 -2.22
N ALA A 114 -6.32 -15.46 -1.11
CA ALA A 114 -7.60 -14.84 -0.78
C ALA A 114 -8.11 -13.87 -1.86
N LEU A 115 -7.21 -13.20 -2.61
CA LEU A 115 -7.58 -12.35 -3.75
C LEU A 115 -7.75 -13.13 -5.06
N ILE A 116 -7.05 -14.26 -5.22
CA ILE A 116 -7.03 -15.04 -6.46
C ILE A 116 -8.25 -15.96 -6.58
N HIS A 117 -8.83 -16.40 -5.46
CA HIS A 117 -9.96 -17.34 -5.43
C HIS A 117 -11.35 -16.68 -5.45
N LEU A 118 -11.44 -15.40 -5.81
CA LEU A 118 -12.70 -14.65 -5.97
C LEU A 118 -13.26 -14.79 -7.38
#